data_AF-A0A562PQZ9-F1
#
_entry.id   AF-A0A562PQZ9-F1
#
_cell.length_a   1.000
_cell.length_b   1.000
_cell.length_c   1.000
_cell.angle_alpha   90.00
_cell.angle_beta   90.00
_cell.angle_gamma   90.00
#
_symmetry.space_group_name_H-M   'P 1'
#
loop_
_entity.id
_entity.type
_entity.pdbx_description
1 polymer ?
#
loop_
_entity_poly.entity_id
_entity_poly.type
_entity_poly.pdbx_seq_one_letter_code
_entity_poly.pdbx_strand_id
1 'polypeptide(L)'
;MTSISPDQNHSRVNTLFELIHLLHMALKLDGLEIQEEEIVDLIIEIANELDETSPAPYLHNALIDPTEPMEPICWVTLYMTLLPAVGHTLGLLTTESTDPRAWVKEDMMHTQNLVSEWSRNAERVMADVNNAKRDQVGFDVEELSEHMQRTGESTDQAEARLYSQRSGLKTVH
;
A
#
# COMPACT_ATOMS: atom_id res chain seq x y z
N MET A 1 32.67 -9.70 -2.74
CA MET A 1 31.55 -9.16 -1.95
C MET A 1 31.08 -7.91 -2.67
N THR A 2 30.06 -8.08 -3.51
CA THR A 2 29.49 -7.03 -4.33
C THR A 2 28.67 -6.08 -3.45
N SER A 3 28.98 -4.79 -3.59
CA SER A 3 28.29 -3.67 -2.96
C SER A 3 26.81 -3.70 -3.31
N ILE A 4 25.94 -3.79 -2.30
CA ILE A 4 24.54 -3.40 -2.44
C ILE A 4 24.54 -1.87 -2.43
N SER A 5 24.48 -1.25 -3.61
CA SER A 5 24.14 0.17 -3.73
C SER A 5 22.72 0.36 -3.20
N PRO A 6 22.46 1.24 -2.21
CA PRO A 6 21.09 1.53 -1.78
C PRO A 6 20.34 2.51 -2.71
N ASP A 7 20.96 2.96 -3.80
CA ASP A 7 20.54 4.20 -4.49
C ASP A 7 19.65 4.05 -5.74
N GLN A 8 18.96 2.92 -5.94
CA GLN A 8 18.09 2.73 -7.12
C GLN A 8 16.60 2.53 -6.83
N ASN A 9 16.15 2.67 -5.58
CA ASN A 9 14.82 2.22 -5.16
C ASN A 9 14.00 3.24 -4.35
N HIS A 10 14.27 4.54 -4.47
CA HIS A 10 13.37 5.52 -3.89
C HIS A 10 12.09 5.64 -4.72
N SER A 11 10.93 5.52 -4.08
CA SER A 11 9.68 6.00 -4.66
C SER A 11 9.91 7.46 -5.09
N ARG A 12 9.49 7.84 -6.30
CA ARG A 12 9.58 9.24 -6.74
C ARG A 12 8.65 10.16 -5.95
N VAL A 13 7.66 9.58 -5.28
CA VAL A 13 6.71 10.29 -4.43
C VAL A 13 6.83 9.72 -3.03
N ASN A 14 7.26 10.54 -2.07
CA ASN A 14 7.54 10.11 -0.71
C ASN A 14 6.61 10.78 0.31
N THR A 15 5.96 11.88 -0.05
CA THR A 15 5.09 12.65 0.84
C THR A 15 3.67 12.77 0.28
N LEU A 16 2.70 13.03 1.16
CA LEU A 16 1.32 13.26 0.73
C LEU A 16 1.20 14.53 -0.13
N PHE A 17 1.97 15.56 0.21
CA PHE A 17 2.06 16.80 -0.58
C PHE A 17 2.51 16.53 -2.02
N GLU A 18 3.58 15.76 -2.21
CA GLU A 18 4.08 15.42 -3.55
C GLU A 18 3.03 14.64 -4.36
N LEU A 19 2.30 13.71 -3.72
CA LEU A 19 1.25 12.94 -4.37
C LEU A 19 0.13 13.84 -4.87
N ILE A 20 -0.40 14.70 -4.01
CA ILE A 20 -1.49 15.63 -4.34
C ILE A 20 -1.05 16.53 -5.50
N HIS A 21 0.15 17.13 -5.39
CA HIS A 21 0.65 18.04 -6.39
C HIS A 21 0.88 17.36 -7.74
N LEU A 22 1.50 16.18 -7.77
CA LEU A 22 1.73 15.44 -9.01
C LEU A 22 0.43 14.99 -9.66
N LEU A 23 -0.55 14.54 -8.86
CA LEU A 23 -1.86 14.14 -9.37
C LEU A 23 -2.58 15.33 -9.98
N HIS A 24 -2.70 16.44 -9.27
CA HIS A 24 -3.30 17.66 -9.79
C HIS A 24 -2.62 18.12 -11.08
N MET A 25 -1.29 18.16 -11.11
CA MET A 25 -0.54 18.57 -12.30
C MET A 25 -0.76 17.64 -13.49
N ALA A 26 -0.78 16.32 -13.28
CA ALA A 26 -1.03 15.35 -14.34
C ALA A 26 -2.44 15.51 -14.95
N LEU A 27 -3.45 15.64 -14.10
CA LEU A 27 -4.84 15.84 -14.51
C LEU A 27 -5.01 17.15 -15.29
N LYS A 28 -4.40 18.23 -14.79
CA LYS A 28 -4.41 19.53 -15.44
C LYS A 28 -3.74 19.51 -16.82
N LEU A 29 -2.62 18.80 -16.95
CA LEU A 29 -1.91 18.65 -18.24
C LEU A 29 -2.72 17.85 -19.27
N ASP A 30 -3.58 16.93 -18.81
CA ASP A 30 -4.53 16.20 -19.65
C ASP A 30 -5.87 16.93 -19.83
N GLY A 31 -5.98 18.19 -19.37
CA GLY A 31 -7.15 19.06 -19.59
C GLY A 31 -8.32 18.80 -18.65
N LEU A 32 -8.09 18.13 -17.52
CA LEU A 32 -9.10 17.86 -16.50
C LEU A 32 -9.04 18.94 -15.42
N GLU A 33 -10.20 19.45 -15.01
CA GLU A 33 -10.32 20.49 -13.98
C GLU A 33 -10.67 19.85 -12.64
N ILE A 34 -9.72 19.88 -11.71
CA ILE A 34 -9.88 19.54 -10.30
C ILE A 34 -8.89 20.39 -9.49
N GLN A 35 -9.30 20.95 -8.36
CA GLN A 35 -8.40 21.70 -7.48
C GLN A 35 -7.63 20.79 -6.53
N GLU A 36 -6.48 21.24 -6.01
CA GLU A 36 -5.74 20.49 -4.99
C GLU A 36 -6.58 20.33 -3.72
N GLU A 37 -7.37 21.35 -3.37
CA GLU A 37 -8.30 21.31 -2.23
C GLU A 37 -9.33 20.18 -2.37
N GLU A 38 -9.86 19.95 -3.57
CA GLU A 38 -10.80 18.84 -3.82
C GLU A 38 -10.13 17.48 -3.64
N ILE A 39 -8.87 17.34 -4.06
CA ILE A 39 -8.10 16.11 -3.83
C ILE A 39 -7.88 15.89 -2.33
N VAL A 40 -7.58 16.95 -1.57
CA VAL A 40 -7.43 16.89 -0.11
C VAL A 40 -8.73 16.47 0.56
N ASP A 41 -9.86 17.06 0.17
CA ASP A 41 -11.18 16.72 0.71
C ASP A 41 -11.51 15.23 0.48
N LEU A 42 -11.22 14.70 -0.72
CA LEU A 42 -11.36 13.26 -1.00
C LEU A 42 -10.48 12.39 -0.09
N ILE A 43 -9.23 12.81 0.17
CA ILE A 43 -8.34 12.07 1.07
C ILE A 43 -8.87 12.08 2.51
N ILE A 44 -9.44 13.20 2.96
CA ILE A 44 -10.05 13.32 4.28
C ILE A 44 -11.27 12.40 4.39
N GLU A 45 -12.14 12.38 3.38
CA GLU A 45 -13.29 11.47 3.32
C GLU A 45 -12.84 10.00 3.41
N ILE A 46 -11.86 9.62 2.59
CA ILE A 46 -11.26 8.27 2.62
C ILE A 46 -10.71 7.96 4.01
N ALA A 47 -9.96 8.88 4.63
CA ALA A 47 -9.37 8.65 5.95
C ALA A 47 -10.45 8.39 7.03
N ASN A 48 -11.57 9.10 6.95
CA ASN A 48 -12.69 8.97 7.88
C ASN A 48 -13.53 7.69 7.67
N GLU A 49 -13.54 7.13 6.46
CA GLU A 49 -14.27 5.89 6.13
C GLU A 49 -13.47 4.62 6.43
N LEU A 50 -12.15 4.73 6.55
CA LEU A 50 -11.31 3.60 6.93
C LEU A 50 -11.54 3.22 8.39
N ASP A 51 -11.58 1.91 8.66
CA ASP A 51 -11.60 1.39 10.03
C ASP A 51 -10.42 1.96 10.84
N GLU A 52 -10.59 2.21 12.15
CA GLU A 52 -9.56 2.78 13.04
C GLU A 52 -8.25 1.95 13.14
N THR A 53 -8.23 0.79 12.49
CA THR A 53 -7.02 -0.01 12.28
C THR A 53 -6.16 0.53 11.13
N SER A 54 -4.97 -0.05 10.93
CA SER A 54 -4.14 0.30 9.75
C SER A 54 -4.98 0.19 8.47
N PRO A 55 -5.10 1.24 7.64
CA PRO A 55 -4.18 2.38 7.51
C PRO A 55 -4.67 3.75 8.04
N ALA A 56 -5.85 3.87 8.65
CA ALA A 56 -6.47 5.17 8.97
C ALA A 56 -5.57 6.10 9.82
N PRO A 57 -4.95 5.64 10.93
CA PRO A 57 -4.12 6.52 11.77
C PRO A 57 -2.92 7.12 11.04
N TYR A 58 -2.33 6.36 10.11
CA TYR A 58 -1.17 6.79 9.34
C TYR A 58 -1.56 7.84 8.29
N LEU A 59 -2.73 7.69 7.68
CA LEU A 59 -3.25 8.66 6.73
C LEU A 59 -3.65 9.96 7.42
N HIS A 60 -4.26 9.89 8.61
CA HIS A 60 -4.54 11.09 9.43
C HIS A 60 -3.26 11.83 9.83
N ASN A 61 -2.20 11.11 10.21
CA ASN A 61 -0.91 11.75 10.51
C ASN A 61 -0.32 12.44 9.28
N ALA A 62 -0.39 11.80 8.10
CA ALA A 62 0.06 12.41 6.85
C ALA A 62 -0.77 13.64 6.45
N LEU A 63 -2.05 13.71 6.82
CA LEU A 63 -2.87 14.91 6.62
C LEU A 63 -2.50 16.06 7.58
N ILE A 64 -2.01 15.75 8.78
CA ILE A 64 -1.54 16.76 9.75
C ILE A 64 -0.21 17.36 9.30
N ASP A 65 0.72 16.52 8.84
CA ASP A 65 2.00 16.96 8.27
C ASP A 65 2.25 16.30 6.90
N PRO A 66 1.76 16.92 5.81
CA PRO A 66 1.83 16.34 4.48
C PRO A 66 3.24 16.38 3.86
N THR A 67 4.21 16.99 4.56
CA THR A 67 5.60 17.09 4.11
C THR A 67 6.49 15.97 4.65
N GLU A 68 6.02 15.25 5.68
CA GLU A 68 6.73 14.08 6.20
C GLU A 68 6.55 12.86 5.28
N PRO A 69 7.52 11.92 5.28
CA PRO A 69 7.40 10.68 4.53
C PRO A 69 6.15 9.90 4.94
N MET A 70 5.33 9.56 3.95
CA MET A 70 4.10 8.81 4.20
C MET A 70 4.38 7.31 4.30
N GLU A 71 3.73 6.65 5.26
CA GLU A 71 3.83 5.22 5.47
C GLU A 71 3.46 4.42 4.20
N PRO A 72 4.21 3.35 3.85
CA PRO A 72 4.00 2.57 2.64
C PRO A 72 2.54 2.13 2.43
N ILE A 73 1.85 1.71 3.49
CA ILE A 73 0.46 1.23 3.41
C ILE A 73 -0.52 2.31 2.94
N CYS A 74 -0.26 3.59 3.24
CA CYS A 74 -1.09 4.69 2.79
C CYS A 74 -0.98 4.88 1.27
N TRP A 75 0.19 4.63 0.66
CA TRP A 75 0.36 4.68 -0.80
C TRP A 75 -0.52 3.68 -1.52
N VAL A 76 -0.55 2.44 -1.01
CA VAL A 76 -1.38 1.36 -1.56
C VAL A 76 -2.85 1.70 -1.38
N THR A 77 -3.21 2.20 -0.20
CA THR A 77 -4.59 2.59 0.11
C THR A 77 -5.07 3.67 -0.85
N LEU A 78 -4.35 4.79 -0.95
CA LEU A 78 -4.71 5.89 -1.82
C LEU A 78 -4.71 5.49 -3.30
N TYR A 79 -3.83 4.58 -3.74
CA TYR A 79 -3.90 4.04 -5.09
C TYR A 79 -5.24 3.33 -5.35
N MET A 80 -5.71 2.55 -4.38
CA MET A 80 -6.94 1.76 -4.49
C MET A 80 -8.21 2.59 -4.24
N THR A 81 -8.14 3.71 -3.52
CA THR A 81 -9.33 4.48 -3.11
C THR A 81 -9.38 5.90 -3.68
N LEU A 82 -8.29 6.66 -3.60
CA LEU A 82 -8.23 8.04 -4.10
C LEU A 82 -8.34 8.08 -5.63
N LEU A 83 -7.65 7.19 -6.33
CA LEU A 83 -7.66 7.21 -7.80
C LEU A 83 -9.07 6.95 -8.38
N PRO A 84 -9.86 5.97 -7.92
CA PRO A 84 -11.28 5.84 -8.29
C PRO A 84 -12.12 7.06 -7.90
N ALA A 85 -11.93 7.58 -6.68
CA ALA A 85 -12.70 8.73 -6.19
C ALA A 85 -12.51 9.96 -7.09
N VAL A 86 -11.28 10.25 -7.51
CA VAL A 86 -10.99 11.29 -8.51
C VAL A 86 -11.70 11.00 -9.84
N GLY A 87 -11.69 9.75 -10.30
CA GLY A 87 -12.44 9.36 -11.51
C GLY A 87 -13.93 9.60 -11.41
N HIS A 88 -14.53 9.37 -10.24
CA HIS A 88 -15.94 9.68 -9.95
C HIS A 88 -16.20 11.17 -9.93
N THR A 89 -15.36 11.96 -9.23
CA THR A 89 -15.46 13.43 -9.17
C THR A 89 -15.40 14.06 -10.56
N LEU A 90 -14.53 13.54 -11.43
CA LEU A 90 -14.39 14.00 -12.82
C LEU A 90 -15.49 13.48 -13.76
N GLY A 91 -16.41 12.62 -13.27
CA GLY A 91 -17.48 12.02 -14.07
C GLY A 91 -16.99 10.99 -15.10
N LEU A 92 -15.77 10.48 -14.95
CA LEU A 92 -15.14 9.52 -15.85
C LEU A 92 -15.29 8.07 -15.39
N LEU A 93 -15.59 7.86 -14.11
CA LEU A 93 -15.98 6.59 -13.53
C LEU A 93 -17.45 6.66 -13.09
N THR A 94 -18.31 5.80 -13.65
CA THR A 94 -19.75 5.82 -13.36
C THR A 94 -20.25 4.56 -12.66
N THR A 95 -19.41 3.53 -12.59
CA THR A 95 -19.72 2.24 -11.97
C THR A 95 -18.54 1.81 -11.11
N GLU A 96 -18.83 1.10 -10.04
CA GLU A 96 -17.82 0.43 -9.22
C GLU A 96 -16.94 -0.47 -10.09
N SER A 97 -15.63 -0.22 -10.04
CA SER A 97 -14.61 -0.98 -10.74
C SER A 97 -13.55 -1.42 -9.75
N THR A 98 -13.13 -2.68 -9.84
CA THR A 98 -12.01 -3.20 -9.05
C THR A 98 -10.65 -2.77 -9.60
N ASP A 99 -10.58 -2.30 -10.86
CA ASP A 99 -9.38 -1.68 -11.41
C ASP A 99 -9.40 -0.17 -11.10
N PRO A 100 -8.47 0.34 -10.29
CA PRO A 100 -8.41 1.76 -9.93
C PRO A 100 -8.25 2.70 -11.12
N ARG A 101 -7.80 2.17 -12.26
CA ARG A 101 -7.43 2.91 -13.46
C ARG A 101 -8.51 2.89 -14.54
N ALA A 102 -9.66 2.27 -14.27
CA ALA A 102 -10.71 2.02 -15.27
C ALA A 102 -11.22 3.28 -16.00
N TRP A 103 -11.06 4.46 -15.40
CA TRP A 103 -11.47 5.74 -15.98
C TRP A 103 -10.35 6.46 -16.75
N VAL A 104 -9.11 6.00 -16.65
CA VAL A 104 -7.94 6.61 -17.31
C VAL A 104 -7.91 6.18 -18.78
N LYS A 105 -8.05 7.15 -19.68
CA LYS A 105 -8.17 6.92 -21.14
C LYS A 105 -6.82 7.03 -21.85
N GLU A 106 -6.75 6.47 -23.07
CA GLU A 106 -5.53 6.43 -23.90
C GLU A 106 -4.92 7.81 -24.22
N ASP A 107 -5.76 8.85 -24.30
CA ASP A 107 -5.37 10.23 -24.59
C ASP A 107 -4.84 10.98 -23.35
N MET A 108 -4.99 10.43 -22.15
CA MET A 108 -4.55 11.01 -20.87
C MET A 108 -3.09 10.63 -20.55
N MET A 109 -2.16 11.07 -21.40
CA MET A 109 -0.76 10.63 -21.34
C MET A 109 -0.08 10.94 -20.00
N HIS A 110 -0.34 12.10 -19.39
CA HIS A 110 0.33 12.49 -18.15
C HIS A 110 -0.20 11.71 -16.95
N THR A 111 -1.52 11.55 -16.89
CA THR A 111 -2.23 10.75 -15.89
C THR A 111 -1.83 9.28 -15.98
N GLN A 112 -1.76 8.71 -17.19
CA GLN A 112 -1.27 7.34 -17.38
C GLN A 112 0.14 7.15 -16.86
N ASN A 113 1.05 8.09 -17.13
CA ASN A 113 2.43 8.00 -16.67
C ASN A 113 2.51 8.01 -15.14
N LEU A 114 1.79 8.93 -14.49
CA LEU A 114 1.74 9.00 -13.03
C LEU A 114 1.14 7.73 -12.42
N VAL A 115 -0.01 7.30 -12.92
CA VAL A 115 -0.74 6.13 -12.43
C VAL A 115 0.05 4.85 -12.64
N SER A 116 0.81 4.74 -13.73
CA SER A 116 1.69 3.60 -13.99
C SER A 116 2.83 3.51 -12.97
N GLU A 117 3.45 4.65 -12.63
CA GLU A 117 4.49 4.70 -11.59
C GLU A 117 3.91 4.41 -10.21
N TRP A 118 2.73 4.94 -9.91
CA TRP A 118 2.04 4.68 -8.64
C TRP A 118 1.66 3.20 -8.50
N SER A 119 1.12 2.56 -9.55
CA SER A 119 0.80 1.13 -9.58
C SER A 119 2.03 0.28 -9.27
N ARG A 120 3.18 0.56 -9.92
CA ARG A 120 4.44 -0.16 -9.67
C ARG A 120 4.90 -0.01 -8.22
N ASN A 121 4.78 1.18 -7.65
CA ASN A 121 5.14 1.41 -6.26
C ASN A 121 4.19 0.67 -5.30
N ALA A 122 2.89 0.69 -5.56
CA ALA A 122 1.91 -0.04 -4.75
C ALA A 122 2.14 -1.56 -4.79
N GLU A 123 2.42 -2.13 -5.96
CA GLU A 123 2.78 -3.54 -6.12
C GLU A 123 4.04 -3.91 -5.33
N ARG A 124 5.07 -3.05 -5.39
CA ARG A 124 6.31 -3.25 -4.62
C ARG A 124 6.05 -3.20 -3.12
N VAL A 125 5.33 -2.20 -2.63
CA VAL A 125 4.98 -2.10 -1.20
C VAL A 125 4.18 -3.32 -0.74
N MET A 126 3.21 -3.79 -1.53
CA MET A 126 2.48 -5.01 -1.21
C MET A 126 3.39 -6.23 -1.16
N ALA A 127 4.36 -6.35 -2.07
CA ALA A 127 5.35 -7.42 -2.05
C ALA A 127 6.23 -7.35 -0.79
N ASP A 128 6.70 -6.16 -0.41
CA ASP A 128 7.54 -5.95 0.78
C ASP A 128 6.77 -6.24 2.07
N VAL A 129 5.50 -5.80 2.17
CA VAL A 129 4.63 -6.13 3.31
C VAL A 129 4.36 -7.63 3.37
N ASN A 130 4.13 -8.29 2.24
CA ASN A 130 3.92 -9.74 2.20
C ASN A 130 5.19 -10.52 2.57
N ASN A 131 6.37 -10.06 2.15
CA ASN A 131 7.64 -10.63 2.54
C ASN A 131 7.88 -10.43 4.04
N ALA A 132 7.68 -9.22 4.57
CA ALA A 132 7.80 -8.94 6.00
C ALA A 132 6.80 -9.76 6.84
N LYS A 133 5.57 -9.97 6.35
CA LYS A 133 4.60 -10.87 7.00
C LYS A 133 5.05 -12.32 6.94
N ARG A 134 5.62 -12.78 5.82
CA ARG A 134 6.21 -14.12 5.72
C ARG A 134 7.40 -14.27 6.67
N ASP A 135 8.20 -13.24 6.88
CA ASP A 135 9.35 -13.27 7.80
C ASP A 135 8.91 -13.16 9.28
N GLN A 136 7.76 -12.54 9.55
CA GLN A 136 7.17 -12.48 10.91
C GLN A 136 6.39 -13.74 11.29
N VAL A 137 5.87 -14.48 10.31
CA VAL A 137 5.07 -15.72 10.53
C VAL A 137 5.89 -16.99 10.24
N GLY A 138 6.96 -16.87 9.45
CA GLY A 138 7.85 -17.96 9.11
C GLY A 138 8.75 -18.29 10.29
N PHE A 139 8.56 -19.48 10.88
CA PHE A 139 9.64 -20.10 11.63
C PHE A 139 10.84 -20.21 10.71
N ASP A 140 12.03 -19.96 11.26
CA ASP A 140 13.26 -20.25 10.52
C ASP A 140 13.15 -21.68 9.98
N VAL A 141 13.32 -21.87 8.67
CA VAL A 141 13.12 -23.17 8.03
C VAL A 141 14.05 -24.21 8.66
N GLU A 142 15.21 -23.79 9.16
CA GLU A 142 16.12 -24.63 9.94
C GLU A 142 15.54 -24.97 11.31
N GLU A 143 14.97 -24.00 12.04
CA GLU A 143 14.29 -24.23 13.33
C GLU A 143 13.07 -25.15 13.18
N LEU A 144 12.27 -24.96 12.14
CA LEU A 144 11.09 -25.78 11.84
C LEU A 144 11.50 -27.20 11.43
N SER A 145 12.53 -27.34 10.58
CA SER A 145 13.05 -28.65 10.16
C SER A 145 13.68 -29.41 11.31
N GLU A 146 14.45 -28.73 12.18
CA GLU A 146 15.01 -29.31 13.39
C GLU A 146 13.91 -29.74 14.37
N HIS A 147 12.85 -28.94 14.52
CA HIS A 147 11.72 -29.28 15.37
C HIS A 147 11.00 -30.51 14.85
N MET A 148 10.64 -30.53 13.57
CA MET A 148 9.99 -31.69 12.92
C MET A 148 10.85 -32.95 12.99
N GLN A 149 12.17 -32.84 12.83
CA GLN A 149 13.08 -33.98 12.96
C GLN A 149 13.18 -34.49 14.40
N ARG A 150 13.02 -33.61 15.39
CA ARG A 150 13.05 -33.94 16.82
C ARG A 150 11.73 -34.51 17.33
N THR A 151 10.60 -34.01 16.84
CA THR A 151 9.24 -34.36 17.34
C THR A 151 8.50 -35.35 16.45
N GLY A 152 8.89 -35.49 15.18
CA GLY A 152 8.20 -36.31 14.19
C GLY A 152 6.88 -35.71 13.70
N GLU A 153 6.64 -34.43 13.96
CA GLU A 153 5.41 -33.72 13.61
C GLU A 153 5.36 -33.33 12.12
N SER A 154 4.15 -33.22 11.56
CA SER A 154 3.95 -32.60 10.25
C SER A 154 4.22 -31.10 10.31
N THR A 155 4.55 -30.48 9.18
CA THR A 155 4.82 -29.03 9.07
C THR A 155 3.77 -28.18 9.79
N ASP A 156 2.48 -28.40 9.51
CA ASP A 156 1.39 -27.64 10.11
C ASP A 156 1.29 -27.80 11.64
N GLN A 157 1.68 -28.95 12.18
CA GLN A 157 1.68 -29.22 13.63
C GLN A 157 2.87 -28.56 14.32
N ALA A 158 4.05 -28.63 13.69
CA ALA A 158 5.26 -27.98 14.18
C ALA A 158 5.11 -26.46 14.17
N GLU A 159 4.54 -25.88 13.10
CA GLU A 159 4.25 -24.45 13.01
C GLU A 159 3.27 -24.01 14.10
N ALA A 160 2.14 -24.70 14.26
CA ALA A 160 1.14 -24.36 15.28
C ALA A 160 1.72 -24.43 16.72
N ARG A 161 2.60 -25.41 16.98
CA ARG A 161 3.22 -25.62 18.29
C ARG A 161 4.29 -24.58 18.59
N LEU A 162 5.15 -24.26 17.63
CA LEU A 162 6.13 -23.17 17.77
C LEU A 162 5.43 -21.82 17.91
N TYR A 163 4.31 -21.61 17.20
CA TYR A 163 3.51 -20.39 17.30
C TYR A 163 2.92 -20.22 18.70
N SER A 164 2.37 -21.30 19.26
CA SER A 164 1.84 -21.34 20.63
C SER A 164 2.92 -21.07 21.68
N GLN A 165 4.13 -21.60 21.50
CA GLN A 165 5.25 -21.37 22.42
C GLN A 165 5.74 -19.92 22.39
N ARG A 166 5.80 -19.30 21.20
CA ARG A 166 6.35 -17.94 21.03
C ARG A 166 5.34 -16.84 21.39
N SER A 167 4.06 -17.07 21.13
CA SER A 167 2.98 -16.13 21.46
C SER A 167 2.50 -16.23 22.93
N GLY A 168 2.89 -17.28 23.66
CA GLY A 168 2.40 -17.55 25.01
C GLY A 168 0.91 -17.94 25.07
N LEU A 169 0.25 -18.09 23.93
CA LEU A 169 -1.13 -18.54 23.82
C LEU A 169 -1.16 -20.07 23.92
N LYS A 170 -1.91 -20.61 24.90
CA LYS A 170 -2.13 -22.05 24.99
C LYS A 170 -2.88 -22.54 23.74
N THR A 171 -2.29 -23.51 23.06
CA THR A 171 -2.96 -24.27 21.99
C THR A 171 -4.16 -24.98 22.61
N VAL A 172 -5.38 -24.61 22.20
CA VAL A 172 -6.61 -25.28 22.64
C VAL A 172 -6.86 -26.43 21.67
N HIS A 173 -6.89 -27.65 22.19
CA HIS A 173 -7.15 -28.90 21.46
C HIS A 173 -8.62 -29.06 21.08
#